data_AF-A0AAV2PJ50-F1
#
_entry.id   AF-A0AAV2PJ50-F1
#
_cell.length_a   1.000
_cell.length_b   1.000
_cell.length_c   1.000
_cell.angle_alpha   90.00
_cell.angle_beta   90.00
_cell.angle_gamma   90.00
#
_symmetry.space_group_name_H-M   'P 1'
#
loop_
_entity.id
_entity.type
_entity.pdbx_description
1 polymer ?
#
loop_
_entity_poly.entity_id
_entity_poly.type
_entity_poly.pdbx_seq_one_letter_code
_entity_poly.pdbx_strand_id
1 'polypeptide(L)'
;ADRMLDMGFEPQIRKIIDQIRPDRQVLMWSATWPKEVRRLAEDFLRDYVQINVGSLNLSANHNILQIVDIVKESEKDEKLVQLLTEMAQDGLKKTIIFIETKRSVDSVTLHLRKSGWPAMCIHGD
;
A
#
# COMPACT_ATOMS: atom_id res chain seq x y z
N ALA A 1 -6.44 7.36 3.08
CA ALA A 1 -6.67 7.33 4.53
C ALA A 1 -6.70 5.91 5.09
N ASP A 2 -6.94 4.87 4.29
CA ASP A 2 -7.20 3.50 4.78
C ASP A 2 -6.11 2.93 5.72
N ARG A 3 -4.82 3.15 5.45
CA ARG A 3 -3.74 2.73 6.36
C ARG A 3 -3.50 3.64 7.57
N MET A 4 -3.96 4.90 7.53
CA MET A 4 -3.99 5.74 8.74
C MET A 4 -5.10 5.32 9.70
N LEU A 5 -5.97 4.38 9.29
CA LEU A 5 -7.18 3.98 10.01
C LEU A 5 -7.21 2.48 10.31
N ASP A 6 -6.16 1.74 9.94
CA ASP A 6 -5.88 0.44 10.55
C ASP A 6 -5.84 0.61 12.07
N MET A 7 -6.27 -0.42 12.80
CA MET A 7 -6.48 -0.43 14.26
C MET A 7 -5.34 0.17 15.11
N GLY A 8 -4.13 0.31 14.56
CA GLY A 8 -2.98 0.92 15.24
C GLY A 8 -2.98 2.45 15.33
N PHE A 9 -3.66 3.16 14.43
CA PHE A 9 -3.58 4.63 14.35
C PHE A 9 -4.83 5.35 14.88
N GLU A 10 -6.00 4.69 14.96
CA GLU A 10 -7.24 5.30 15.44
C GLU A 10 -7.12 5.99 16.80
N PRO A 11 -6.47 5.40 17.84
CA PRO A 11 -6.32 6.08 19.13
C PRO A 11 -5.50 7.37 19.04
N GLN A 12 -4.51 7.40 18.14
CA GLN A 12 -3.65 8.57 17.92
C GLN A 12 -4.43 9.68 17.20
N ILE A 13 -5.19 9.32 16.16
CA ILE A 13 -6.04 10.25 15.43
C ILE A 13 -7.11 10.86 16.34
N ARG A 14 -7.79 10.04 17.15
CA ARG A 14 -8.78 10.51 18.13
C ARG A 14 -8.17 11.52 19.09
N LYS A 15 -7.01 11.20 19.68
CA LYS A 15 -6.29 12.10 20.61
C LYS A 15 -5.96 13.45 19.98
N ILE A 16 -5.62 13.49 18.70
CA ILE A 16 -5.33 14.74 17.98
C ILE A 16 -6.63 15.50 17.72
N ILE A 17 -7.64 14.83 17.18
CA ILE A 17 -8.91 15.44 16.78
C ILE A 17 -9.69 16.00 17.98
N ASP A 18 -9.64 15.35 19.14
CA ASP A 18 -10.29 15.79 20.38
C ASP A 18 -9.73 17.12 20.90
N GLN A 19 -8.52 17.50 20.48
CA GLN A 19 -7.91 18.79 20.82
C GLN A 19 -8.27 19.92 19.84
N ILE A 20 -9.00 19.62 18.77
CA ILE A 20 -9.41 20.59 17.75
C ILE A 20 -10.86 21.01 18.01
N ARG A 21 -11.15 22.31 17.86
CA ARG A 21 -12.51 22.87 17.98
C ARG A 21 -13.54 22.05 17.17
N PRO A 22 -14.77 21.86 17.68
CA PRO A 22 -15.78 20.99 17.07
C PRO A 22 -16.38 21.51 15.76
N ASP A 23 -16.22 22.80 15.47
CA ASP A 23 -16.68 23.52 14.28
C ASP A 23 -15.57 23.68 13.22
N ARG A 24 -14.60 22.77 13.26
CA ARG A 24 -13.58 22.58 12.22
C ARG A 24 -14.19 21.96 10.96
N GLN A 25 -13.58 22.24 9.82
CA GLN A 25 -13.80 21.46 8.61
C GLN A 25 -12.87 20.24 8.61
N VAL A 26 -13.43 19.05 8.35
CA VAL A 26 -12.64 17.81 8.20
C VAL A 26 -12.85 17.30 6.79
N LEU A 27 -11.76 17.00 6.09
CA LEU A 27 -11.77 16.41 4.75
C LEU A 27 -11.00 15.09 4.79
N MET A 28 -11.64 14.01 4.36
CA MET A 28 -11.05 12.68 4.30
C MET A 28 -10.90 12.21 2.85
N TRP A 29 -9.76 11.61 2.52
CA TRP A 29 -9.45 11.14 1.18
C TRP A 29 -8.96 9.70 1.23
N SER A 30 -9.56 8.82 0.42
CA SER A 30 -9.15 7.42 0.35
C SER A 30 -9.45 6.78 -0.99
N ALA A 31 -8.62 5.81 -1.38
CA ALA A 31 -8.82 5.02 -2.59
C ALA A 31 -9.75 3.82 -2.36
N THR A 32 -9.87 3.35 -1.11
CA THR A 32 -10.83 2.31 -0.72
C THR A 32 -11.74 2.84 0.39
N TRP A 33 -12.93 2.25 0.56
CA TRP A 33 -13.90 2.69 1.58
C TRP A 33 -14.50 1.52 2.38
N PRO A 34 -13.65 0.74 3.08
CA PRO A 34 -14.08 -0.40 3.87
C PRO A 34 -14.86 0.03 5.14
N LYS A 35 -15.43 -0.92 5.88
CA LYS A 35 -16.33 -0.63 7.02
C LYS A 35 -15.64 0.15 8.14
N GLU A 36 -14.35 -0.11 8.36
CA GLU A 36 -13.51 0.48 9.38
C GLU A 36 -13.34 1.99 9.15
N VAL A 37 -13.11 2.37 7.90
CA VAL A 37 -12.94 3.76 7.47
C VAL A 37 -14.27 4.52 7.55
N ARG A 38 -15.38 3.86 7.23
CA ARG A 38 -16.74 4.42 7.38
C ARG A 38 -17.05 4.77 8.83
N ARG A 39 -16.78 3.84 9.75
CA ARG A 39 -16.98 4.08 11.19
C ARG A 39 -16.21 5.30 11.67
N LEU A 40 -14.98 5.47 11.18
CA LEU A 40 -14.17 6.61 11.57
C LEU A 40 -14.63 7.94 10.95
N ALA A 41 -15.12 7.89 9.71
CA ALA A 41 -15.79 9.02 9.07
C ALA A 41 -17.00 9.47 9.91
N GLU A 42 -17.83 8.53 10.39
CA GLU A 42 -18.98 8.82 11.26
C GLU A 42 -18.57 9.45 12.60
N ASP A 43 -17.45 9.03 13.19
CA ASP A 43 -16.96 9.57 14.47
C ASP A 43 -16.40 10.99 14.36
N PHE A 44 -15.81 11.36 13.21
CA PHE A 44 -15.04 12.61 13.08
C PHE A 44 -15.65 13.67 12.17
N LEU A 45 -16.59 13.29 11.31
CA LEU A 45 -17.27 14.21 10.38
C LEU A 45 -18.67 14.56 10.90
N ARG A 46 -19.13 15.78 10.58
CA ARG A 46 -20.50 16.25 10.84
C ARG A 46 -21.09 16.74 9.53
N ASP A 47 -22.33 16.36 9.22
CA ASP A 47 -23.08 16.77 8.02
C ASP A 47 -22.25 16.71 6.72
N TYR A 48 -21.49 15.63 6.55
CA TYR A 48 -20.52 15.53 5.45
C TYR A 48 -21.14 15.02 4.15
N VAL A 49 -20.49 15.37 3.05
CA VAL A 49 -20.81 14.87 1.70
C VAL A 49 -19.76 13.87 1.29
N GLN A 50 -20.18 12.67 0.87
CA GLN A 50 -19.30 11.66 0.27
C GLN A 50 -19.37 11.74 -1.25
N ILE A 51 -18.21 11.87 -1.89
CA ILE A 51 -18.07 11.82 -3.35
C ILE A 51 -17.22 10.60 -3.71
N ASN A 52 -17.73 9.76 -4.61
CA ASN A 52 -17.01 8.61 -5.13
C ASN A 52 -16.80 8.78 -6.64
N VAL A 53 -15.61 8.44 -7.13
CA VAL A 53 -15.26 8.46 -8.57
C VAL A 53 -14.86 7.04 -8.97
N GLY A 54 -15.54 6.48 -9.98
CA GLY A 54 -15.35 5.09 -10.41
C GLY A 54 -16.45 4.15 -9.92
N SER A 55 -16.14 2.86 -9.79
CA SER A 55 -17.08 1.85 -9.29
C SER A 55 -17.18 1.87 -7.76
N LEU A 56 -18.37 1.55 -7.22
CA LEU A 56 -18.56 1.32 -5.78
C LEU A 56 -17.89 0.03 -5.30
N ASN A 57 -17.61 -0.89 -6.22
CA ASN A 57 -16.85 -2.10 -5.94
C ASN A 57 -15.36 -1.80 -6.01
N LEU A 58 -14.56 -2.50 -5.20
CA LEU A 58 -13.11 -2.39 -5.24
C LEU A 58 -12.60 -2.69 -6.66
N SER A 59 -12.20 -1.65 -7.38
CA SER A 59 -11.73 -1.75 -8.75
C SER A 59 -10.31 -1.20 -8.85
N ALA A 60 -9.36 -2.05 -9.25
CA ALA A 60 -8.04 -1.59 -9.64
C ALA A 60 -8.13 -0.71 -10.90
N ASN A 61 -7.14 0.16 -11.10
CA ASN A 61 -7.09 1.00 -12.30
C ASN A 61 -7.02 0.13 -13.57
N HIS A 62 -7.94 0.35 -14.50
CA HIS A 62 -8.07 -0.42 -15.74
C HIS A 62 -6.86 -0.33 -16.68
N ASN A 63 -6.01 0.68 -16.52
CA ASN A 63 -4.79 0.83 -17.31
C ASN A 63 -3.62 -0.06 -16.81
N ILE A 64 -3.82 -0.82 -15.73
CA ILE A 64 -2.80 -1.71 -15.16
C ILE A 64 -3.06 -3.14 -15.67
N LEU A 65 -2.09 -3.69 -16.43
CA LEU A 65 -2.04 -5.12 -16.72
C LEU A 65 -1.72 -5.87 -15.43
N GLN A 66 -2.64 -6.75 -15.00
CA GLN A 66 -2.50 -7.54 -13.78
C GLN A 66 -2.21 -8.99 -14.14
N ILE A 67 -1.11 -9.52 -13.61
CA ILE A 67 -0.67 -10.90 -13.82
C ILE A 67 -0.51 -11.54 -12.44
N VAL A 68 -1.02 -12.76 -12.29
CA VAL A 68 -0.92 -13.54 -11.05
C VAL A 68 -0.22 -14.85 -11.34
N ASP A 69 0.99 -15.00 -10.81
CA ASP A 69 1.76 -16.23 -10.89
C ASP A 69 1.56 -17.06 -9.60
N ILE A 70 1.03 -18.28 -9.75
CA ILE A 70 0.85 -19.22 -8.64
C ILE A 70 2.11 -20.08 -8.53
N VAL A 71 2.91 -19.83 -7.50
CA VAL A 71 4.17 -20.53 -7.23
C VAL A 71 4.27 -20.92 -5.76
N LYS A 72 5.15 -21.88 -5.44
CA LYS A 72 5.50 -22.19 -4.05
C LYS A 72 6.37 -21.09 -3.47
N GLU A 73 6.37 -20.97 -2.14
CA GLU A 73 7.19 -19.98 -1.44
C GLU A 73 8.68 -20.12 -1.80
N SER A 74 9.19 -21.35 -1.88
CA SER A 74 10.58 -21.65 -2.23
C SER A 74 10.96 -21.23 -3.66
N GLU A 75 9.98 -21.03 -4.55
CA GLU A 75 10.20 -20.71 -5.97
C GLU A 75 10.19 -19.20 -6.21
N LYS A 76 9.76 -18.38 -5.23
CA LYS A 76 9.59 -16.94 -5.39
C LYS A 76 10.88 -16.20 -5.71
N ASP A 77 12.00 -16.56 -5.07
CA ASP A 77 13.29 -15.89 -5.27
C ASP A 77 13.80 -16.08 -6.70
N GLU A 78 13.78 -17.32 -7.20
CA GLU A 78 14.17 -17.64 -8.57
C GLU A 78 13.24 -16.97 -9.59
N LYS A 79 11.93 -17.05 -9.35
CA LYS A 79 10.92 -16.42 -10.22
C LYS A 79 11.06 -14.91 -10.27
N LEU A 80 11.40 -14.26 -9.15
CA LEU A 80 11.63 -12.82 -9.09
C LEU A 80 12.84 -12.43 -9.94
N VAL A 81 13.96 -13.15 -9.82
CA VAL A 81 15.16 -12.88 -10.63
C VAL A 81 14.87 -13.09 -12.12
N GLN A 82 14.14 -14.14 -12.47
CA GLN A 82 13.70 -14.38 -13.85
C GLN A 82 12.87 -13.20 -14.37
N LEU A 83 11.85 -12.77 -13.63
CA LEU A 83 10.97 -11.66 -14.02
C LEU A 83 11.74 -10.36 -14.22
N LEU A 84 12.65 -10.04 -13.30
CA LEU A 84 13.50 -8.85 -13.42
C LEU A 84 14.40 -8.93 -14.66
N THR A 85 14.96 -10.11 -14.95
CA THR A 85 15.82 -10.33 -16.12
C THR A 85 15.04 -10.14 -17.43
N GLU A 86 13.84 -10.69 -17.54
CA GLU A 86 12.95 -10.52 -18.69
C GLU A 86 12.56 -9.04 -18.86
N MET A 87 12.20 -8.35 -17.77
CA MET A 87 11.85 -6.93 -17.80
C MET A 87 13.02 -6.02 -18.21
N ALA A 88 14.25 -6.42 -17.92
CA ALA A 88 15.46 -5.66 -18.21
C ALA A 88 15.99 -5.84 -19.64
N GLN A 89 15.41 -6.74 -20.45
CA GLN A 89 15.82 -6.93 -21.85
C GLN A 89 15.66 -5.65 -22.68
N ASP A 90 14.63 -4.85 -22.40
CA ASP A 90 14.41 -3.52 -23.03
C ASP A 90 15.09 -2.38 -22.26
N GLY A 91 16.04 -2.71 -21.37
CA GLY A 91 16.65 -1.79 -20.43
C GLY A 91 15.99 -1.80 -19.05
N LEU A 92 16.73 -1.29 -18.05
CA LEU A 92 16.28 -1.25 -16.66
C LEU A 92 15.05 -0.36 -16.49
N LYS A 93 13.92 -0.97 -16.09
CA LYS A 93 12.66 -0.27 -15.79
C LYS A 93 12.59 0.08 -14.30
N LYS A 94 11.90 1.17 -13.96
CA LYS A 94 11.62 1.49 -12.55
C LYS A 94 10.62 0.46 -12.00
N THR A 95 11.01 -0.24 -10.95
CA THR A 95 10.21 -1.32 -10.35
C THR A 95 10.15 -1.13 -8.85
N ILE A 96 8.96 -1.33 -8.26
CA ILE A 96 8.75 -1.42 -6.82
C ILE A 96 8.33 -2.86 -6.51
N ILE A 97 9.02 -3.49 -5.57
CA ILE A 97 8.73 -4.86 -5.12
C ILE A 97 8.21 -4.75 -3.68
N PHE A 98 6.96 -5.15 -3.45
CA PHE A 98 6.37 -5.16 -2.12
C PHE A 98 6.58 -6.53 -1.47
N ILE A 99 7.06 -6.52 -0.23
CA ILE A 99 7.34 -7.71 0.58
C ILE A 99 6.68 -7.50 1.95
N GLU A 100 6.22 -8.58 2.56
CA GLU A 100 5.38 -8.54 3.76
C GLU A 100 6.11 -8.02 5.02
N THR A 101 7.34 -8.48 5.26
CA THR A 101 8.07 -8.15 6.51
C THR A 101 9.37 -7.41 6.24
N LYS A 102 9.74 -6.51 7.15
CA LYS A 102 11.03 -5.76 7.12
C LYS A 102 12.26 -6.67 7.02
N ARG A 103 12.26 -7.80 7.76
CA ARG A 103 13.35 -8.79 7.69
C ARG A 103 13.44 -9.45 6.31
N SER A 104 12.30 -9.75 5.71
CA SER A 104 12.25 -10.30 4.34
C SER A 104 12.70 -9.27 3.32
N VAL A 105 12.34 -7.99 3.50
CA VAL A 105 12.82 -6.88 2.66
C VAL A 105 14.35 -6.82 2.66
N ASP A 106 14.99 -6.86 3.83
CA ASP A 106 16.45 -6.90 3.94
C ASP A 106 17.06 -8.11 3.23
N SER A 107 16.51 -9.31 3.50
CA SER A 107 17.00 -10.57 2.94
C SER A 107 16.93 -10.58 1.40
N VAL A 108 15.78 -10.21 0.84
CA VAL A 108 15.57 -10.18 -0.62
C VAL A 108 16.44 -9.10 -1.27
N THR A 109 16.59 -7.93 -0.63
CA THR A 109 17.45 -6.86 -1.15
C THR A 109 18.91 -7.29 -1.18
N LEU A 110 19.38 -7.96 -0.13
CA LEU A 110 20.73 -8.52 -0.11
C LEU A 110 20.92 -9.58 -1.19
N HIS A 111 19.94 -10.47 -1.38
CA HIS A 111 19.95 -11.48 -2.43
C HIS A 111 20.06 -10.84 -3.83
N LEU A 112 19.19 -9.87 -4.13
CA LEU A 112 19.19 -9.16 -5.41
C LEU A 112 20.52 -8.44 -5.67
N ARG A 113 21.08 -7.76 -4.65
CA ARG A 113 22.38 -7.09 -4.77
C ARG A 113 23.52 -8.07 -5.02
N LYS A 114 23.52 -9.25 -4.38
CA LYS A 114 24.50 -10.31 -4.65
C LYS A 114 24.39 -10.85 -6.07
N SER A 115 23.18 -10.87 -6.63
CA SER A 115 22.90 -11.24 -8.02
C SER A 115 23.16 -10.11 -9.02
N GLY A 116 23.73 -8.97 -8.59
CA GLY A 116 24.14 -7.86 -9.46
C GLY A 116 23.05 -6.83 -9.75
N TRP A 117 21.85 -6.95 -9.15
CA TRP A 117 20.78 -5.99 -9.35
C TRP A 117 21.00 -4.71 -8.53
N PRO A 118 20.74 -3.52 -9.10
CA PRO A 118 20.83 -2.24 -8.40
C PRO A 118 19.60 -2.00 -7.49
N ALA A 119 19.33 -2.94 -6.58
CA ALA A 119 18.21 -2.88 -5.66
C ALA A 119 18.55 -2.07 -4.39
N MET A 120 17.58 -1.26 -3.95
CA MET A 120 17.58 -0.58 -2.65
C MET A 120 16.26 -0.90 -1.94
N CYS A 121 16.24 -0.73 -0.62
CA CYS A 121 15.06 -1.01 0.19
C CYS A 121 14.72 0.13 1.13
N ILE A 122 13.46 0.13 1.57
CA ILE A 122 12.89 1.06 2.54
C ILE A 122 11.87 0.33 3.38
N HIS A 123 11.97 0.44 4.70
CA HIS A 123 11.01 -0.10 5.67
C HIS A 123 11.04 0.75 6.96
N GLY A 124 10.22 0.38 7.96
CA GLY A 124 10.02 1.17 9.17
C GLY A 124 10.95 0.89 10.36
N ASP A 125 11.90 -0.06 10.25
CA ASP A 125 13.09 -0.09 11.12
C ASP A 125 14.07 1.00 10.71
#